data_AF-A0A2T2QXI6-F1
#
_entry.id   AF-A0A2T2QXI6-F1
#
_cell.length_a   1.000
_cell.length_b   1.000
_cell.length_c   1.000
_cell.angle_alpha   90.00
_cell.angle_beta   90.00
_cell.angle_gamma   90.00
#
_symmetry.space_group_name_H-M   'P 1'
#
loop_
_entity.id
_entity.type
_entity.pdbx_description
1 polymer ?
#
loop_
_entity_poly.entity_id
_entity_poly.type
_entity_poly.pdbx_seq_one_letter_code
_entity_poly.pdbx_strand_id
1 'polypeptide(L)'
;MMKKTKDSYAPLGEEGKQVGKFGITGIINTLIDFGGFNLAFGVFGWAAIPAHLLSTTLAMMFSFIANKTYVFGSRSRQVLVQAALFVLVTAAGLYLIQTGVLTFLLFVWETPLALAYTGVTAIGLDGLLSRDFVINNGGKVVATVFSMVWNYLLYRNVVFNDKRSHVFDAIGDWFADYRHYLLLAGVLALAGVFRLWQLDTLPPGLPVAIRAR
;
A
#
# COMPACT_ATOMS: atom_id res chain seq x y z
N MET A 1 2.70 -23.95 43.01
CA MET A 1 3.19 -22.59 42.69
C MET A 1 2.95 -22.33 41.20
N MET A 2 1.78 -21.77 40.86
CA MET A 2 1.38 -21.51 39.48
C MET A 2 2.13 -20.28 38.94
N LYS A 3 2.97 -20.48 37.91
CA LYS A 3 3.55 -19.39 37.12
C LYS A 3 2.40 -18.67 36.44
N LYS A 4 2.07 -17.46 36.92
CA LYS A 4 1.12 -16.56 36.28
C LYS A 4 1.59 -16.34 34.84
N THR A 5 0.89 -16.92 33.88
CA THR A 5 1.01 -16.54 32.47
C THR A 5 0.64 -15.06 32.42
N LYS A 6 1.62 -14.20 32.13
CA LYS A 6 1.35 -12.82 31.77
C LYS A 6 0.62 -12.86 30.43
N ASP A 7 -0.70 -12.98 30.49
CA ASP A 7 -1.59 -12.75 29.36
C ASP A 7 -1.24 -11.35 28.81
N SER A 8 -0.57 -11.28 27.65
CA SER A 8 -1.12 -11.46 26.29
C SER A 8 -1.98 -10.30 25.80
N TYR A 9 -1.93 -9.13 26.46
CA TYR A 9 -2.36 -7.85 25.88
C TYR A 9 -1.36 -6.75 26.24
N ALA A 10 -0.86 -6.03 25.25
CA ALA A 10 -0.13 -4.78 25.52
C ALA A 10 -1.10 -3.82 26.23
N PRO A 11 -0.67 -3.06 27.25
CA PRO A 11 -1.55 -2.12 27.92
C PRO A 11 -2.16 -1.18 26.86
N LEU A 12 -3.47 -0.89 26.96
CA LEU A 12 -4.26 -0.14 25.96
C LEU A 12 -3.57 1.13 25.41
N GLY A 13 -2.72 1.77 26.22
CA GLY A 13 -1.93 2.94 25.82
C GLY A 13 -0.84 2.68 24.76
N GLU A 14 -0.31 1.47 24.65
CA GLU A 14 0.69 1.12 23.63
C GLU A 14 0.04 0.87 22.26
N GLU A 15 -1.17 0.30 22.25
CA GLU A 15 -1.92 0.05 21.00
C GLU A 15 -2.37 1.37 20.36
N GLY A 16 -2.95 2.28 21.16
CA GLY A 16 -3.37 3.60 20.68
C GLY A 16 -2.20 4.41 20.10
N LYS A 17 -1.01 4.33 20.72
CA LYS A 17 0.21 4.94 20.17
C LYS A 17 0.59 4.34 18.81
N GLN A 18 0.54 3.02 18.65
CA GLN A 18 0.85 2.36 17.38
C GLN A 18 -0.14 2.74 16.28
N VAL A 19 -1.44 2.79 16.58
CA VAL A 19 -2.47 3.24 15.64
C VAL A 19 -2.22 4.68 15.21
N GLY A 20 -1.92 5.58 16.15
CA GLY A 20 -1.59 6.98 15.85
C GLY A 20 -0.35 7.11 14.95
N LYS A 21 0.72 6.37 15.27
CA LYS A 21 1.93 6.31 14.43
C LYS A 21 1.64 5.77 13.02
N PHE A 22 0.83 4.71 12.93
CA PHE A 22 0.42 4.12 11.66
C PHE A 22 -0.33 5.12 10.79
N GLY A 23 -1.32 5.82 11.36
CA GLY A 23 -2.05 6.88 10.67
C GLY A 23 -1.15 7.99 10.15
N ILE A 24 -0.24 8.51 10.98
CA ILE A 24 0.74 9.53 10.57
C ILE A 24 1.62 9.02 9.43
N THR A 25 2.11 7.78 9.52
CA THR A 25 2.94 7.20 8.46
C THR A 25 2.16 7.03 7.16
N GLY A 26 0.88 6.70 7.21
CA GLY A 26 0.00 6.63 6.03
C GLY A 26 -0.21 7.99 5.35
N ILE A 27 -0.36 9.06 6.14
CA ILE A 27 -0.47 10.43 5.60
C ILE A 27 0.84 10.82 4.89
N ILE A 28 1.99 10.64 5.56
CA ILE A 28 3.29 10.95 4.96
C ILE A 28 3.54 10.11 3.70
N ASN A 29 3.15 8.83 3.74
CA ASN A 29 3.25 7.94 2.58
C ASN A 29 2.46 8.49 1.37
N THR A 30 1.24 8.96 1.62
CA THR A 30 0.39 9.56 0.57
C THR A 30 1.02 10.85 0.04
N LEU A 31 1.61 11.68 0.90
CA LEU A 31 2.31 12.89 0.48
C LEU A 31 3.55 12.59 -0.36
N ILE A 32 4.31 11.54 -0.02
CA ILE A 32 5.47 11.08 -0.81
C ILE A 32 5.02 10.61 -2.19
N ASP A 33 3.93 9.83 -2.26
CA ASP A 33 3.43 9.32 -3.54
C ASP A 33 2.89 10.45 -4.42
N PHE A 34 1.90 11.21 -3.93
CA PHE A 34 1.32 12.31 -4.71
C PHE A 34 2.35 13.40 -5.03
N GLY A 35 3.18 13.78 -4.07
CA GLY A 35 4.24 14.77 -4.27
C GLY A 35 5.29 14.29 -5.27
N GLY A 36 5.76 13.05 -5.12
CA GLY A 36 6.73 12.43 -6.03
C GLY A 36 6.19 12.33 -7.45
N PHE A 37 4.94 11.91 -7.62
CA PHE A 37 4.28 11.85 -8.91
C PHE A 37 4.20 13.22 -9.57
N ASN A 38 3.68 14.23 -8.85
CA ASN A 38 3.51 15.58 -9.40
C ASN A 38 4.85 16.26 -9.72
N LEU A 39 5.91 15.99 -8.95
CA LEU A 39 7.26 16.46 -9.27
C LEU A 39 7.79 15.80 -10.54
N ALA A 40 7.73 14.47 -10.64
CA ALA A 40 8.22 13.75 -11.81
C ALA A 40 7.43 14.09 -13.08
N PHE A 41 6.11 14.05 -13.01
CA PHE A 41 5.22 14.31 -14.14
C PHE A 41 5.13 15.80 -14.47
N GLY A 42 4.81 16.64 -13.49
CA GLY A 42 4.50 18.05 -13.71
C GLY A 42 5.73 18.96 -13.83
N VAL A 43 6.81 18.66 -13.10
CA VAL A 43 8.01 19.51 -13.09
C VAL A 43 9.10 18.97 -14.01
N PHE A 44 9.39 17.68 -13.93
CA PHE A 44 10.45 17.05 -14.74
C PHE A 44 9.96 16.53 -16.10
N GLY A 45 8.65 16.61 -16.38
CA GLY A 45 8.08 16.25 -17.68
C GLY A 45 8.15 14.75 -18.00
N TRP A 46 8.26 13.89 -16.97
CA TRP A 46 8.24 12.45 -17.17
C TRP A 46 6.86 12.02 -17.67
N ALA A 47 6.80 10.91 -18.42
CA ALA A 47 5.50 10.31 -18.73
C ALA A 47 4.81 9.81 -17.46
N ALA A 48 3.48 9.73 -17.49
CA ALA A 48 2.68 9.39 -16.31
C ALA A 48 3.02 8.03 -15.70
N ILE A 49 3.24 7.00 -16.52
CA ILE A 49 3.54 5.63 -16.05
C ILE A 49 4.85 5.56 -15.26
N PRO A 50 6.02 5.99 -15.79
CA PRO A 50 7.27 5.95 -15.03
C PRO A 50 7.27 6.90 -13.82
N ALA A 51 6.58 8.05 -13.90
CA ALA A 51 6.40 8.93 -12.76
C ALA A 51 5.63 8.24 -11.62
N HIS A 52 4.53 7.55 -11.95
CA HIS A 52 3.71 6.82 -10.99
C HIS A 52 4.45 5.62 -10.38
N LEU A 53 5.19 4.87 -11.19
CA LEU A 53 5.95 3.73 -10.70
C LEU A 53 7.05 4.17 -9.73
N LEU A 54 7.77 5.26 -10.07
CA LEU A 54 8.79 5.83 -9.19
C LEU A 54 8.17 6.29 -7.86
N SER A 55 7.11 7.09 -7.92
CA SER A 55 6.47 7.66 -6.72
C SER A 55 5.92 6.57 -5.80
N THR A 56 5.21 5.59 -6.38
CA THR A 56 4.64 4.46 -5.64
C THR A 56 5.74 3.61 -5.01
N THR A 57 6.85 3.40 -5.71
CA THR A 57 8.00 2.63 -5.17
C THR A 57 8.62 3.34 -3.97
N LEU A 58 8.86 4.65 -4.08
CA LEU A 58 9.41 5.45 -2.98
C LEU A 58 8.47 5.46 -1.77
N ALA A 59 7.17 5.61 -2.00
CA ALA A 59 6.16 5.53 -0.96
C ALA A 59 6.17 4.13 -0.29
N MET A 60 6.11 3.05 -1.06
CA MET A 60 6.15 1.68 -0.53
C MET A 60 7.42 1.40 0.29
N MET A 61 8.59 1.87 -0.15
CA MET A 61 9.85 1.76 0.61
C MET A 61 9.77 2.52 1.93
N PHE A 62 9.31 3.77 1.90
CA PHE A 62 9.10 4.57 3.11
C PHE A 62 8.14 3.88 4.08
N SER A 63 6.99 3.41 3.57
CA SER A 63 5.97 2.73 4.37
C SER A 63 6.54 1.49 5.05
N PHE A 64 7.29 0.65 4.33
CA PHE A 64 7.91 -0.53 4.93
C PHE A 64 8.90 -0.15 6.05
N ILE A 65 9.81 0.78 5.78
CA ILE A 65 10.83 1.20 6.74
C ILE A 65 10.19 1.83 7.98
N ALA A 66 9.24 2.75 7.79
CA ALA A 66 8.57 3.45 8.88
C ALA A 66 7.69 2.49 9.71
N ASN A 67 6.96 1.59 9.08
CA ASN A 67 6.19 0.58 9.81
C ASN A 67 7.10 -0.36 10.61
N LYS A 68 8.16 -0.88 9.99
CA LYS A 68 9.12 -1.77 10.66
C LYS A 68 9.78 -1.09 11.86
N THR A 69 10.34 0.10 11.67
CA THR A 69 11.24 0.72 12.65
C THR A 69 10.54 1.62 13.65
N TYR A 70 9.56 2.41 13.20
CA TYR A 70 8.94 3.46 14.01
C TYR A 70 7.59 3.04 14.60
N VAL A 71 6.71 2.42 13.80
CA VAL A 71 5.37 1.99 14.24
C VAL A 71 5.48 0.76 15.14
N PHE A 72 6.06 -0.33 14.62
CA PHE A 72 6.07 -1.63 15.30
C PHE A 72 7.41 -1.94 15.99
N GLY A 73 8.50 -1.25 15.64
CA GLY A 73 9.80 -1.41 16.30
C GLY A 73 10.45 -2.79 16.14
N SER A 74 10.15 -3.50 15.05
CA SER A 74 10.66 -4.83 14.73
C SER A 74 12.19 -4.86 14.62
N ARG A 75 12.80 -5.75 15.41
CA ARG A 75 14.25 -5.99 15.47
C ARG A 75 14.68 -7.23 14.70
N SER A 76 13.75 -7.95 14.07
CA SER A 76 14.09 -9.08 13.20
C SER A 76 15.09 -8.69 12.11
N ARG A 77 16.03 -9.62 11.87
CA ARG A 77 17.05 -9.54 10.81
C ARG A 77 16.55 -10.06 9.46
N GLN A 78 15.39 -10.73 9.41
CA GLN A 78 14.80 -11.27 8.18
C GLN A 78 14.04 -10.20 7.40
N VAL A 79 14.76 -9.15 6.97
CA VAL A 79 14.15 -7.98 6.33
C VAL A 79 13.45 -8.35 5.03
N LEU A 80 14.00 -9.28 4.24
CA LEU A 80 13.42 -9.70 2.96
C LEU A 80 12.07 -10.41 3.15
N VAL A 81 11.97 -11.30 4.13
CA VAL A 81 10.70 -11.98 4.44
C VAL A 81 9.66 -10.98 4.91
N GLN A 82 10.04 -10.05 5.79
CA GLN A 82 9.13 -9.00 6.25
C GLN A 82 8.69 -8.10 5.09
N ALA A 83 9.58 -7.77 4.15
CA ALA A 83 9.23 -6.98 2.97
C ALA A 83 8.27 -7.73 2.06
N ALA A 84 8.52 -9.02 1.79
CA ALA A 84 7.64 -9.85 0.97
C ALA A 84 6.25 -9.99 1.61
N LEU A 85 6.19 -10.32 2.92
CA LEU A 85 4.94 -10.39 3.67
C LEU A 85 4.22 -9.05 3.73
N PHE A 86 4.96 -7.94 3.91
CA PHE A 86 4.39 -6.60 3.87
C PHE A 86 3.71 -6.36 2.52
N VAL A 87 4.41 -6.57 1.39
CA VAL A 87 3.84 -6.38 0.05
C VAL A 87 2.62 -7.27 -0.18
N LEU A 88 2.69 -8.55 0.20
CA LEU A 88 1.56 -9.48 0.05
C LEU A 88 0.34 -9.06 0.88
N VAL A 89 0.54 -8.67 2.14
CA VAL A 89 -0.53 -8.18 3.02
C VAL A 89 -1.13 -6.90 2.47
N THR A 90 -0.29 -5.94 2.03
CA THR A 90 -0.74 -4.68 1.42
C THR A 90 -1.56 -4.94 0.16
N ALA A 91 -1.08 -5.82 -0.71
CA ALA A 91 -1.76 -6.19 -1.95
C ALA A 91 -3.10 -6.89 -1.65
N ALA A 92 -3.15 -7.79 -0.67
CA ALA A 92 -4.39 -8.43 -0.24
C ALA A 92 -5.38 -7.39 0.34
N GLY A 93 -4.88 -6.46 1.17
CA GLY A 93 -5.70 -5.36 1.69
C GLY A 93 -6.29 -4.50 0.57
N LEU A 94 -5.48 -4.16 -0.43
CA LEU A 94 -5.89 -3.34 -1.56
C LEU A 94 -6.83 -4.10 -2.53
N TYR A 95 -6.47 -5.29 -2.99
CA TYR A 95 -7.22 -5.97 -4.05
C TYR A 95 -8.36 -6.85 -3.55
N LEU A 96 -8.29 -7.35 -2.31
CA LEU A 96 -9.32 -8.24 -1.77
C LEU A 96 -10.24 -7.48 -0.81
N ILE A 97 -9.66 -6.87 0.23
CA ILE A 97 -10.46 -6.20 1.27
C ILE A 97 -11.12 -4.94 0.73
N GLN A 98 -10.36 -4.05 0.10
CA GLN A 98 -10.91 -2.80 -0.42
C GLN A 98 -11.95 -3.07 -1.51
N THR A 99 -11.63 -3.92 -2.49
CA THR A 99 -12.58 -4.27 -3.56
C THR A 99 -13.83 -4.95 -2.99
N GLY A 100 -13.68 -5.90 -2.07
CA GLY A 100 -14.82 -6.58 -1.44
C GLY A 100 -15.74 -5.63 -0.67
N VAL A 101 -15.18 -4.73 0.14
CA VAL A 101 -15.96 -3.72 0.89
C VAL A 101 -16.62 -2.72 -0.06
N LEU A 102 -15.91 -2.27 -1.10
CA LEU A 102 -16.47 -1.36 -2.09
C LEU A 102 -17.65 -2.01 -2.84
N THR A 103 -17.49 -3.24 -3.33
CA THR A 103 -18.57 -3.99 -3.99
C THR A 103 -19.76 -4.20 -3.06
N PHE A 104 -19.51 -4.53 -1.79
CA PHE A 104 -20.58 -4.68 -0.81
C PHE A 104 -21.36 -3.37 -0.61
N LEU A 105 -20.67 -2.24 -0.45
CA LEU A 105 -21.31 -0.93 -0.27
C LEU A 105 -22.04 -0.44 -1.52
N LEU A 106 -21.58 -0.79 -2.72
CA LEU A 106 -22.22 -0.33 -3.97
C LEU A 106 -23.39 -1.21 -4.41
N PHE A 107 -23.36 -2.51 -4.13
CA PHE A 107 -24.33 -3.46 -4.70
C PHE A 107 -25.18 -4.21 -3.68
N VAL A 108 -24.78 -4.23 -2.40
CA VAL A 108 -25.49 -4.97 -1.34
C VAL A 108 -26.11 -4.01 -0.33
N TRP A 109 -25.35 -3.00 0.13
CA TRP A 109 -25.81 -2.07 1.15
C TRP A 109 -25.42 -0.62 0.82
N GLU A 110 -26.11 -0.04 -0.16
CA GLU A 110 -25.91 1.35 -0.62
C GLU A 110 -26.45 2.39 0.38
N THR A 111 -27.34 1.99 1.29
CA THR A 111 -28.05 2.90 2.21
C THR A 111 -27.13 3.89 2.95
N PRO A 112 -25.98 3.48 3.52
CA PRO A 112 -25.07 4.42 4.20
C PRO A 112 -24.55 5.52 3.27
N LEU A 113 -24.27 5.19 1.99
CA LEU A 113 -23.80 6.14 1.00
C LEU A 113 -24.93 7.06 0.50
N ALA A 114 -26.15 6.52 0.36
CA ALA A 114 -27.33 7.32 0.04
C ALA A 114 -27.69 8.31 1.16
N LEU A 115 -27.53 7.91 2.43
CA LEU A 115 -27.69 8.80 3.59
C LEU A 115 -26.64 9.91 3.58
N ALA A 116 -25.38 9.59 3.25
CA ALA A 116 -24.34 10.61 3.10
C ALA A 116 -24.70 11.63 2.01
N TYR A 117 -25.23 11.19 0.87
CA TYR A 117 -25.70 12.10 -0.18
C TYR A 117 -26.91 12.94 0.26
N THR A 118 -27.84 12.36 1.02
CA THR A 118 -28.96 13.12 1.59
C THR A 118 -28.45 14.27 2.47
N GLY A 119 -27.40 14.02 3.27
CA GLY A 119 -26.72 15.06 4.04
C GLY A 119 -26.14 16.17 3.16
N VAL A 120 -25.50 15.81 2.04
CA VAL A 120 -24.97 16.78 1.04
C VAL A 120 -26.08 17.64 0.45
N THR A 121 -27.23 17.06 0.10
CA THR A 121 -28.39 17.81 -0.40
C THR A 121 -28.98 18.74 0.66
N ALA A 122 -29.01 18.30 1.93
CA ALA A 122 -29.56 19.08 3.03
C ALA A 122 -28.78 20.37 3.32
N ILE A 123 -27.49 20.41 2.97
CA ILE A 123 -26.62 21.59 3.11
C ILE A 123 -26.43 22.35 1.79
N GLY A 124 -27.17 22.00 0.73
CA GLY A 124 -27.15 22.69 -0.56
C GLY A 124 -25.85 22.55 -1.37
N LEU A 125 -25.10 21.46 -1.15
CA LEU A 125 -23.84 21.20 -1.87
C LEU A 125 -24.00 20.26 -3.07
N ASP A 126 -25.23 19.89 -3.43
CA ASP A 126 -25.54 18.96 -4.52
C ASP A 126 -25.16 19.47 -5.92
N GLY A 127 -25.03 20.80 -6.08
CA GLY A 127 -24.46 21.40 -7.29
C GLY A 127 -22.94 21.23 -7.44
N LEU A 128 -22.22 20.97 -6.34
CA LEU A 128 -20.76 20.75 -6.34
C LEU A 128 -20.40 19.26 -6.19
N LEU A 129 -21.21 18.51 -5.43
CA LEU A 129 -20.98 17.11 -5.09
C LEU A 129 -22.14 16.28 -5.64
N SER A 130 -21.99 15.81 -6.87
CA SER A 130 -22.99 14.95 -7.51
C SER A 130 -23.18 13.64 -6.74
N ARG A 131 -24.36 13.02 -6.90
CA ARG A 131 -24.67 11.71 -6.29
C ARG A 131 -23.58 10.66 -6.59
N ASP A 132 -23.19 10.56 -7.86
CA ASP A 132 -22.16 9.60 -8.30
C ASP A 132 -20.80 9.91 -7.69
N PHE A 133 -20.45 11.19 -7.54
CA PHE A 133 -19.22 11.58 -6.87
C PHE A 133 -19.23 11.14 -5.40
N VAL A 134 -20.30 11.44 -4.67
CA VAL A 134 -20.42 11.12 -3.24
C VAL A 134 -20.42 9.61 -3.00
N ILE A 135 -21.20 8.85 -3.79
CA ILE A 135 -21.33 7.40 -3.61
C ILE A 135 -20.01 6.70 -3.96
N ASN A 136 -19.41 7.00 -5.12
CA ASN A 136 -18.19 6.32 -5.55
C ASN A 136 -16.99 6.65 -4.65
N ASN A 137 -16.81 7.94 -4.31
CA ASN A 137 -15.68 8.34 -3.47
C ASN A 137 -15.92 7.97 -2.00
N GLY A 138 -17.14 8.10 -1.50
CA GLY A 138 -17.52 7.69 -0.14
C GLY A 138 -17.27 6.19 0.06
N GLY A 139 -17.72 5.35 -0.88
CA GLY A 139 -17.44 3.92 -0.88
C GLY A 139 -15.95 3.61 -0.88
N LYS A 140 -15.17 4.30 -1.73
CA LYS A 140 -13.71 4.15 -1.77
C LYS A 140 -13.05 4.53 -0.45
N VAL A 141 -13.47 5.62 0.20
CA VAL A 141 -12.93 6.06 1.49
C VAL A 141 -13.18 5.00 2.55
N VAL A 142 -14.41 4.51 2.68
CA VAL A 142 -14.74 3.46 3.66
C VAL A 142 -13.95 2.18 3.37
N ALA A 143 -13.92 1.72 2.13
CA ALA A 143 -13.15 0.55 1.73
C ALA A 143 -11.65 0.67 2.05
N THR A 144 -11.08 1.88 1.89
CA THR A 144 -9.69 2.18 2.24
C THR A 144 -9.46 2.10 3.74
N VAL A 145 -10.38 2.60 4.56
CA VAL A 145 -10.28 2.48 6.02
C VAL A 145 -10.27 1.01 6.45
N PHE A 146 -11.13 0.17 5.85
CA PHE A 146 -11.14 -1.27 6.14
C PHE A 146 -9.84 -1.96 5.71
N SER A 147 -9.28 -1.63 4.54
CA SER A 147 -7.99 -2.17 4.11
C SER A 147 -6.83 -1.68 4.99
N MET A 148 -6.89 -0.45 5.50
CA MET A 148 -5.93 0.07 6.48
C MET A 148 -5.99 -0.67 7.82
N VAL A 149 -7.20 -0.98 8.31
CA VAL A 149 -7.38 -1.80 9.53
C VAL A 149 -6.80 -3.20 9.31
N TRP A 150 -7.10 -3.84 8.18
CA TRP A 150 -6.51 -5.13 7.79
C TRP A 150 -4.98 -5.08 7.79
N ASN A 151 -4.41 -4.09 7.10
CA ASN A 151 -2.96 -3.89 7.02
C ASN A 151 -2.34 -3.72 8.41
N TYR A 152 -2.90 -2.83 9.24
CA TYR A 152 -2.42 -2.60 10.60
C TYR A 152 -2.40 -3.90 11.43
N LEU A 153 -3.51 -4.65 11.42
CA LEU A 153 -3.63 -5.88 12.20
C LEU A 153 -2.64 -6.95 11.75
N LEU A 154 -2.47 -7.17 10.45
CA LEU A 154 -1.54 -8.17 9.94
C LEU A 154 -0.08 -7.72 10.03
N TYR A 155 0.21 -6.43 9.87
CA TYR A 155 1.55 -5.92 10.10
C TYR A 155 1.98 -6.15 11.55
N ARG A 156 1.09 -5.87 12.50
CA ARG A 156 1.33 -6.08 13.93
C ARG A 156 1.50 -7.56 14.29
N ASN A 157 0.60 -8.42 13.81
CA ASN A 157 0.47 -9.79 14.31
C ASN A 157 1.25 -10.83 13.47
N VAL A 158 1.59 -10.49 12.23
CA VAL A 158 2.24 -11.38 11.26
C VAL A 158 3.56 -10.79 10.79
N VAL A 159 3.55 -9.64 10.11
CA VAL A 159 4.74 -9.14 9.39
C VAL A 159 5.86 -8.73 10.33
N PHE A 160 5.57 -7.90 11.33
CA PHE A 160 6.55 -7.32 12.24
C PHE A 160 6.51 -7.96 13.64
N ASN A 161 6.05 -9.22 13.71
CA ASN A 161 6.00 -9.98 14.95
C ASN A 161 7.28 -10.79 15.16
N ASP A 162 8.24 -10.21 15.89
CA ASP A 162 9.55 -10.83 16.15
C ASP A 162 9.45 -12.18 16.91
N LYS A 163 8.35 -12.47 17.61
CA LYS A 163 8.19 -13.72 18.37
C LYS A 163 7.87 -14.95 17.53
N ARG A 164 7.49 -14.79 16.25
CA ARG A 164 7.15 -15.91 15.36
C ARG A 164 8.22 -16.22 14.32
N SER A 165 9.42 -15.65 14.45
CA SER A 165 10.48 -15.76 13.44
C SER A 165 10.84 -17.21 13.09
N HIS A 166 10.77 -18.15 14.04
CA HIS A 166 11.22 -19.54 13.86
C HIS A 166 10.56 -20.28 12.69
N VAL A 167 9.29 -19.99 12.39
CA VAL A 167 8.57 -20.60 11.25
C VAL A 167 9.01 -19.98 9.92
N PHE A 168 9.41 -18.71 9.96
CA PHE A 168 9.86 -17.96 8.81
C PHE A 168 11.36 -18.09 8.56
N ASP A 169 12.13 -18.68 9.50
CA ASP A 169 13.57 -18.91 9.36
C ASP A 169 13.89 -19.70 8.07
N ALA A 170 13.20 -20.82 7.82
CA ALA A 170 13.42 -21.64 6.62
C ALA A 170 13.08 -20.92 5.30
N ILE A 171 12.02 -20.11 5.32
CA ILE A 171 11.63 -19.27 4.16
C ILE A 171 12.65 -18.14 3.99
N GLY A 172 13.12 -17.54 5.08
CA GLY A 172 14.09 -16.47 5.09
C GLY A 172 15.45 -16.89 4.57
N ASP A 173 15.90 -18.09 4.92
CA ASP A 173 17.13 -18.67 4.42
C ASP A 173 17.04 -18.90 2.90
N TRP A 174 15.91 -19.42 2.41
CA TRP A 174 15.64 -19.52 0.97
C TRP A 174 15.72 -18.15 0.28
N PHE A 175 15.02 -17.12 0.79
CA PHE A 175 15.09 -15.78 0.21
C PHE A 175 16.51 -15.16 0.29
N ALA A 176 17.28 -15.46 1.33
CA ALA A 176 18.65 -14.98 1.49
C ALA A 176 19.58 -15.55 0.42
N ASP A 177 19.42 -16.84 0.09
CA ASP A 177 20.16 -17.51 -0.98
C ASP A 177 19.82 -16.92 -2.36
N TYR A 178 18.57 -16.54 -2.61
CA TYR A 178 18.12 -15.98 -3.88
C TYR A 178 18.18 -14.44 -3.98
N ARG A 179 18.71 -13.73 -2.97
CA ARG A 179 18.69 -12.26 -2.90
C ARG A 179 19.22 -11.58 -4.17
N HIS A 180 20.26 -12.13 -4.78
CA HIS A 180 20.90 -11.55 -5.97
C HIS A 180 19.99 -11.66 -7.20
N TYR A 181 19.23 -12.75 -7.33
CA TYR A 181 18.25 -12.94 -8.40
C TYR A 181 17.02 -12.06 -8.21
N LEU A 182 16.57 -11.85 -6.97
CA LEU A 182 15.44 -10.98 -6.66
C LEU A 182 15.77 -9.51 -6.93
N LEU A 183 16.98 -9.07 -6.57
CA LEU A 183 17.47 -7.74 -6.92
C LEU A 183 17.57 -7.56 -8.44
N LEU A 184 18.12 -8.55 -9.14
CA LEU A 184 18.22 -8.54 -10.59
C LEU A 184 16.83 -8.49 -11.25
N ALA A 185 15.88 -9.31 -10.79
CA ALA A 185 14.50 -9.30 -11.29
C ALA A 185 13.82 -7.94 -11.08
N GLY A 186 14.02 -7.31 -9.91
CA GLY A 186 13.53 -5.95 -9.65
C GLY A 186 14.15 -4.91 -10.59
N VAL A 187 15.47 -4.96 -10.80
CA VAL A 187 16.18 -4.09 -11.75
C VAL A 187 15.70 -4.31 -13.19
N LEU A 188 15.51 -5.57 -13.60
CA LEU A 188 15.03 -5.91 -14.94
C LEU A 188 13.57 -5.49 -15.15
N ALA A 189 12.71 -5.60 -14.13
CA ALA A 189 11.35 -5.08 -14.18
C ALA A 189 11.33 -3.56 -14.38
N LEU A 190 12.16 -2.83 -13.62
CA LEU A 190 12.33 -1.38 -13.76
C LEU A 190 12.92 -1.00 -15.13
N ALA A 191 13.92 -1.73 -15.62
CA ALA A 191 14.53 -1.51 -16.93
C ALA A 191 13.56 -1.83 -18.07
N GLY A 192 12.73 -2.87 -17.93
CA GLY A 192 11.67 -3.20 -18.87
C GLY A 192 10.63 -2.09 -18.98
N VAL A 193 10.20 -1.54 -17.84
CA VAL A 193 9.28 -0.39 -17.82
C VAL A 193 9.94 0.85 -18.44
N PHE A 194 11.21 1.13 -18.14
CA PHE A 194 11.96 2.22 -18.78
C PHE A 194 12.10 2.03 -20.30
N ARG A 195 12.29 0.79 -20.76
CA ARG A 195 12.35 0.47 -22.18
C ARG A 195 11.00 0.65 -22.88
N LEU A 196 9.91 0.23 -22.23
CA LEU A 196 8.55 0.48 -22.73
C LEU A 196 8.25 1.97 -22.83
N TRP A 197 8.69 2.77 -21.84
CA TRP A 197 8.60 4.23 -21.90
C TRP A 197 9.35 4.81 -23.12
N GLN A 198 10.59 4.36 -23.39
CA GLN A 198 11.34 4.82 -24.56
C GLN A 198 10.59 4.55 -25.87
N LEU A 199 9.92 3.39 -25.97
CA LEU A 199 9.17 3.01 -27.17
C LEU A 199 7.93 3.87 -27.39
N ASP A 200 7.21 4.26 -26.31
CA ASP A 200 6.04 5.14 -26.39
C ASP A 200 6.40 6.62 -26.66
N THR A 201 7.66 7.02 -26.43
CA THR A 201 8.16 8.37 -26.76
C THR A 201 8.70 8.52 -28.19
N LEU A 202 8.70 7.45 -29.00
CA LEU A 202 9.10 7.52 -30.40
C LEU A 202 8.00 8.18 -31.25
N PRO A 203 8.34 9.03 -32.22
CA PRO A 203 7.35 9.65 -33.08
C PRO A 203 6.53 8.59 -33.84
N PRO A 204 5.21 8.76 -33.96
CA PRO A 204 4.36 7.81 -34.68
C PRO A 204 4.78 7.77 -36.15
N GLY A 205 5.27 6.61 -36.61
CA GLY A 205 5.68 6.39 -38.00
C GLY A 205 7.06 5.73 -38.21
N LEU A 206 7.82 5.44 -37.15
CA LEU A 206 9.04 4.64 -37.30
C LEU A 206 8.67 3.18 -37.65
N PRO A 207 9.19 2.61 -38.76
CA PRO A 207 8.95 1.22 -39.08
C PRO A 207 9.43 0.32 -37.94
N VAL A 208 8.60 -0.66 -37.58
CA VAL A 208 8.88 -1.74 -36.61
C VAL A 208 9.95 -2.66 -37.21
N ALA A 209 11.16 -2.14 -37.40
CA ALA A 209 12.27 -2.81 -38.04
C ALA A 209 13.53 -2.76 -37.16
N ILE A 210 13.36 -2.79 -35.84
CA ILE A 210 14.43 -3.21 -34.92
C ILE A 210 13.79 -4.08 -33.82
N ARG A 211 13.31 -5.26 -34.22
CA ARG A 211 13.24 -6.41 -33.30
C ARG A 211 14.61 -7.09 -33.32
N ALA A 212 15.27 -7.07 -32.18
CA ALA A 212 16.31 -8.01 -31.74
C ALA A 212 17.26 -8.57 -32.81
N ARG A 213 18.46 -7.98 -32.89
CA ARG A 213 19.68 -8.78 -32.77
C ARG A 213 20.31 -8.46 -31.42
#